data_AF-A0A1M3P5X3-F1
#
_entry.id   AF-A0A1M3P5X3-F1
#
_cell.length_a   1.000
_cell.length_b   1.000
_cell.length_c   1.000
_cell.angle_alpha   90.00
_cell.angle_beta   90.00
_cell.angle_gamma   90.00
#
_symmetry.space_group_name_H-M   'P 1'
#
loop_
_entity.id
_entity.type
_entity.pdbx_description
1 polymer ?
#
loop_
_entity_poly.entity_id
_entity_poly.type
_entity_poly.pdbx_seq_one_letter_code
_entity_poly.pdbx_strand_id
1 'polypeptide(L)'
;MVFAIMPMVALAGMGTPALQSLATRLVDESRQGQFQGVLASAMSLASIIGPLVFSSLYFVVRAHWPGAIWLSAVAVNALAVPLVLSLRIRPSQTLRSQRSNDQLC
;
A
#
# COMPACT_ATOMS: atom_id res chain seq x y z
N MET A 1 9.13 -5.31 -29.43
CA MET A 1 9.56 -4.58 -28.21
C MET A 1 8.46 -4.57 -27.15
N VAL A 2 7.28 -3.98 -27.40
CA VAL A 2 6.16 -3.92 -26.42
C VAL A 2 5.66 -5.30 -25.95
N PHE A 3 5.51 -6.28 -26.86
CA PHE A 3 5.06 -7.63 -26.48
C PHE A 3 6.05 -8.40 -25.58
N ALA A 4 7.34 -8.05 -25.61
CA ALA A 4 8.36 -8.73 -24.81
C ALA A 4 8.40 -8.24 -23.35
N ILE A 5 8.06 -6.97 -23.10
CA ILE A 5 7.94 -6.39 -21.75
C ILE A 5 6.58 -6.66 -21.10
N MET A 6 5.59 -7.07 -21.89
CA MET A 6 4.21 -7.31 -21.43
C MET A 6 4.11 -8.31 -20.27
N PRO A 7 4.81 -9.48 -20.29
CA PRO A 7 4.81 -10.40 -19.16
C PRO A 7 5.37 -9.77 -17.89
N MET A 8 6.43 -8.96 -18.00
CA MET A 8 7.05 -8.30 -16.85
C MET A 8 6.12 -7.24 -16.23
N VAL A 9 5.46 -6.43 -17.06
CA VAL A 9 4.49 -5.42 -16.61
C VAL A 9 3.25 -6.09 -16.00
N ALA A 10 2.77 -7.19 -16.59
CA ALA A 10 1.65 -7.96 -16.05
C ALA A 10 1.96 -8.53 -14.66
N LEU A 11 3.16 -9.10 -14.49
CA LEU A 11 3.63 -9.59 -13.18
C LEU A 11 3.74 -8.46 -12.15
N ALA A 12 4.26 -7.30 -12.54
CA ALA A 12 4.35 -6.13 -11.66
C ALA A 12 2.96 -5.62 -11.22
N GLY A 13 1.94 -5.76 -12.08
CA GLY A 13 0.56 -5.33 -11.79
C GLY A 13 -0.21 -6.21 -10.78
N MET A 14 0.24 -7.43 -10.49
CA MET A 14 -0.48 -8.36 -9.60
C MET A 14 -0.25 -8.09 -8.10
N GLY A 15 0.79 -7.36 -7.72
CA GLY A 15 1.14 -7.15 -6.31
C GLY A 15 0.04 -6.41 -5.54
N THR A 16 -0.50 -5.32 -6.10
CA THR A 16 -1.54 -4.50 -5.46
C THR A 16 -2.82 -5.29 -5.15
N PRO A 17 -3.48 -5.98 -6.11
CA PRO A 17 -4.69 -6.75 -5.83
C PRO A 17 -4.43 -7.96 -4.91
N ALA A 18 -3.25 -8.59 -4.98
CA ALA A 18 -2.90 -9.69 -4.07
C ALA A 18 -2.78 -9.20 -2.61
N LEU A 19 -2.10 -8.07 -2.39
CA LEU A 19 -1.99 -7.45 -1.07
C LEU A 19 -3.35 -6.95 -0.56
N GLN A 20 -4.17 -6.37 -1.44
CA GLN A 20 -5.53 -5.96 -1.08
C GLN A 20 -6.39 -7.15 -0.66
N SER A 21 -6.32 -8.29 -1.35
CA SER A 21 -7.04 -9.51 -0.99
C SER A 21 -6.61 -10.08 0.37
N LEU A 22 -5.30 -10.05 0.67
CA LEU A 22 -4.80 -10.45 1.99
C LEU A 22 -5.25 -9.48 3.08
N ALA A 23 -5.26 -8.18 2.79
CA ALA A 23 -5.67 -7.16 3.75
C ALA A 23 -7.17 -7.18 4.05
N THR A 24 -8.04 -7.43 3.05
CA THR A 24 -9.48 -7.54 3.28
C THR A 24 -9.86 -8.75 4.11
N ARG A 25 -9.06 -9.84 4.10
CA ARG A 25 -9.25 -10.99 5.00
C ARG A 25 -8.98 -10.68 6.47
N LEU A 26 -8.27 -9.59 6.76
CA LEU A 26 -8.00 -9.14 8.14
C LEU A 26 -9.15 -8.30 8.72
N VAL A 27 -10.18 -8.02 7.92
CA VAL A 27 -11.31 -7.14 8.26
C VAL A 27 -12.61 -7.93 8.08
N ASP A 28 -13.56 -7.80 9.02
CA ASP A 28 -14.87 -8.46 8.93
C ASP A 28 -15.61 -8.07 7.65
N GLU A 29 -16.42 -8.99 7.10
CA GLU A 29 -17.18 -8.77 5.86
C GLU A 29 -18.04 -7.49 5.90
N SER A 30 -18.63 -7.20 7.06
CA SER A 30 -19.45 -6.00 7.29
C SER A 30 -18.67 -4.67 7.19
N ARG A 31 -17.33 -4.71 7.22
CA ARG A 31 -16.45 -3.53 7.21
C ARG A 31 -15.58 -3.42 5.94
N GLN A 32 -15.72 -4.34 4.98
CA GLN A 32 -14.93 -4.32 3.76
C GLN A 32 -15.14 -3.04 2.93
N GLY A 33 -16.38 -2.53 2.87
CA GLY A 33 -16.67 -1.26 2.20
C GLY A 33 -15.99 -0.05 2.86
N GLN A 34 -15.90 -0.03 4.19
CA GLN A 34 -15.18 1.02 4.92
C GLN A 34 -13.67 0.93 4.67
N PHE A 35 -13.11 -0.28 4.68
CA PHE A 35 -11.68 -0.50 4.38
C PHE A 35 -11.32 -0.02 2.97
N GLN A 36 -12.12 -0.37 1.96
CA GLN A 36 -11.91 0.10 0.59
C GLN A 36 -12.09 1.62 0.46
N GLY A 37 -13.05 2.21 1.18
CA GLY A 37 -13.23 3.66 1.26
C GLY A 37 -12.00 4.37 1.83
N VAL A 38 -11.46 3.91 2.96
CA VAL A 38 -10.24 4.46 3.57
C VAL A 38 -9.05 4.30 2.62
N LEU A 39 -8.91 3.15 1.98
CA LEU A 39 -7.83 2.88 1.03
C LEU A 39 -7.92 3.83 -0.19
N ALA A 40 -9.12 4.01 -0.74
CA ALA A 40 -9.36 4.93 -1.86
C ALA A 40 -9.09 6.39 -1.47
N SER A 41 -9.53 6.83 -0.28
CA SER A 41 -9.21 8.16 0.24
C SER A 41 -7.71 8.36 0.43
N ALA A 42 -6.99 7.35 0.94
CA ALA A 42 -5.54 7.39 1.09
C ALA A 42 -4.83 7.48 -0.26
N MET A 43 -5.26 6.71 -1.27
CA MET A 43 -4.73 6.80 -2.63
C MET A 43 -4.98 8.18 -3.26
N SER A 44 -6.17 8.75 -3.05
CA SER A 44 -6.51 10.09 -3.53
C SER A 44 -5.63 11.16 -2.88
N LEU A 45 -5.40 11.08 -1.57
CA LEU A 45 -4.50 11.99 -0.88
C LEU A 45 -3.05 11.84 -1.38
N ALA A 46 -2.60 10.60 -1.58
CA ALA A 46 -1.28 10.31 -2.13
C ALA A 46 -1.10 10.82 -3.56
N SER A 47 -2.15 10.80 -4.40
CA SER A 47 -2.09 11.31 -5.78
C SER A 47 -1.98 12.83 -5.86
N ILE A 48 -2.41 13.55 -4.81
CA ILE A 48 -2.24 15.00 -4.69
C ILE A 48 -0.85 15.31 -4.10
N ILE A 49 -0.51 14.68 -2.97
CA ILE A 49 0.74 14.97 -2.25
C ILE A 49 1.97 14.50 -3.03
N GLY A 50 1.90 13.33 -3.68
CA GLY A 50 3.02 12.72 -4.40
C GLY A 50 3.63 13.64 -5.46
N PRO A 51 2.86 14.12 -6.44
CA PRO A 51 3.34 15.05 -7.45
C PRO A 51 3.85 16.36 -6.86
N LEU A 52 3.20 16.90 -5.81
CA LEU A 52 3.63 18.14 -5.17
C LEU A 52 5.01 18.00 -4.52
N VAL A 53 5.23 16.92 -3.75
CA VAL A 53 6.52 16.63 -3.12
C VAL A 53 7.58 16.36 -4.18
N PHE A 54 7.27 15.51 -5.17
CA PHE A 54 8.21 15.15 -6.22
C PHE A 54 8.61 16.36 -7.07
N SER A 55 7.65 17.20 -7.46
CA SER A 55 7.90 18.43 -8.21
C SER A 55 8.75 19.42 -7.40
N SER A 56 8.42 19.62 -6.12
CA SER A 56 9.18 20.52 -5.24
C SER A 56 10.64 20.06 -5.10
N LEU A 57 10.86 18.76 -4.89
CA LEU A 57 12.22 18.19 -4.81
C LEU A 57 12.95 18.31 -6.14
N TYR A 58 12.27 18.07 -7.26
CA TYR A 58 12.84 18.19 -8.59
C TYR A 58 13.38 19.60 -8.84
N PHE A 59 12.63 20.66 -8.48
CA PHE A 59 13.10 22.04 -8.64
C PHE A 59 14.38 22.36 -7.85
N VAL A 60 14.57 21.74 -6.68
CA VAL A 60 15.77 21.90 -5.87
C VAL A 60 16.97 21.17 -6.48
N VAL A 61 16.78 19.93 -6.93
CA VAL A 61 17.91 19.06 -7.34
C VAL A 61 18.29 19.22 -8.82
N ARG A 62 17.35 19.64 -9.68
CA ARG A 62 17.54 19.70 -11.15
C ARG A 62 18.74 20.53 -11.60
N ALA A 63 19.10 21.58 -10.85
CA ALA A 63 20.17 22.50 -11.25
C ALA A 63 21.57 21.89 -11.11
N HIS A 64 21.75 20.94 -10.18
CA HIS A 64 23.05 20.33 -9.89
C HIS A 64 23.14 18.92 -10.45
N TRP A 65 22.06 18.14 -10.33
CA TRP A 65 22.03 16.75 -10.78
C TRP A 65 20.59 16.30 -11.07
N PRO A 66 20.16 16.31 -12.34
CA PRO A 66 18.80 15.90 -12.70
C PRO A 66 18.43 14.48 -12.26
N GLY A 67 19.42 13.57 -12.19
CA GLY A 67 19.23 12.19 -11.75
C GLY A 67 19.02 12.02 -10.25
N ALA A 68 19.36 13.02 -9.42
CA ALA A 68 19.22 12.95 -7.97
C ALA A 68 17.76 12.82 -7.51
N ILE A 69 16.79 13.15 -8.36
CA ILE A 69 15.37 12.97 -8.03
C ILE A 69 15.03 11.49 -7.76
N TRP A 70 15.72 10.55 -8.39
CA TRP A 70 15.52 9.12 -8.13
C TRP A 70 15.93 8.71 -6.71
N LEU A 71 16.83 9.45 -6.07
CA LEU A 71 17.18 9.24 -4.67
C LEU A 71 16.00 9.52 -3.73
N SER A 72 15.09 10.43 -4.12
CA SER A 72 13.86 10.66 -3.35
C SER A 72 12.97 9.42 -3.35
N ALA A 73 12.84 8.73 -4.49
CA ALA A 73 12.07 7.49 -4.58
C ALA A 73 12.72 6.37 -3.73
N VAL A 74 14.05 6.27 -3.75
CA VAL A 74 14.79 5.34 -2.89
C VAL A 74 14.56 5.68 -1.41
N ALA A 75 14.64 6.96 -1.03
CA ALA A 75 14.44 7.40 0.34
C ALA A 75 13.02 7.11 0.85
N VAL A 76 11.99 7.40 0.04
CA VAL A 76 10.59 7.10 0.40
C VAL A 76 10.39 5.60 0.57
N ASN A 77 10.88 4.76 -0.35
CA ASN A 77 10.77 3.30 -0.22
C ASN A 77 11.57 2.76 0.98
N ALA A 78 12.78 3.27 1.21
CA ALA A 78 13.62 2.91 2.34
C ALA A 78 13.00 3.27 3.69
N LEU A 79 12.18 4.32 3.76
CA LEU A 79 11.41 4.68 4.95
C LEU A 79 10.11 3.87 5.07
N ALA A 80 9.41 3.63 3.96
CA ALA A 80 8.13 2.92 3.94
C ALA A 80 8.26 1.46 4.36
N VAL A 81 9.30 0.75 3.90
CA VAL A 81 9.52 -0.67 4.24
C VAL A 81 9.63 -0.92 5.76
N PRO A 82 10.54 -0.27 6.52
CA PRO A 82 10.65 -0.46 7.95
C PRO A 82 9.42 0.06 8.70
N LEU A 83 8.75 1.11 8.22
CA LEU A 83 7.50 1.59 8.81
C LEU A 83 6.42 0.50 8.75
N VAL A 84 6.23 -0.12 7.58
CA VAL A 84 5.27 -1.22 7.38
C VAL A 84 5.62 -2.44 8.22
N LEU A 85 6.91 -2.81 8.28
CA LEU A 85 7.38 -3.94 9.11
C LEU A 85 7.23 -3.68 10.62
N SER A 86 7.35 -2.42 11.04
CA SER A 86 7.19 -2.01 12.44
C SER A 86 5.73 -1.99 12.90
N LEU A 87 4.80 -1.77 11.97
CA LEU A 87 3.37 -1.92 12.20
C LEU A 87 3.04 -3.42 12.33
N ARG A 88 3.35 -4.02 13.49
CA ARG A 88 2.97 -5.40 13.81
C ARG A 88 1.45 -5.51 13.80
N ILE A 89 0.91 -6.06 12.71
CA ILE A 89 -0.50 -6.40 12.58
C ILE A 89 -0.80 -7.47 13.63
N ARG A 90 -1.46 -7.08 14.73
CA ARG A 90 -1.92 -8.02 15.76
C ARG A 90 -3.08 -8.82 15.15
N PRO A 91 -3.02 -10.15 15.11
CA PRO A 91 -4.17 -10.96 14.70
C PRO A 91 -5.33 -10.72 15.67
N SER A 92 -6.45 -10.21 15.16
CA SER A 92 -7.68 -10.03 15.93
C SER A 92 -8.18 -11.38 16.43
N GLN A 93 -8.36 -11.51 17.75
CA GLN A 93 -8.79 -12.75 18.44
C GLN A 93 -10.29 -13.07 18.25
N THR A 94 -10.84 -12.87 17.05
CA THR A 94 -12.28 -13.07 16.77
C THR A 94 -12.70 -14.54 16.92
N LEU A 95 -11.75 -15.49 16.87
CA LEU A 95 -12.00 -16.93 17.00
C LEU A 95 -12.41 -17.41 18.40
N ARG A 96 -12.30 -16.58 19.45
CA ARG A 96 -12.67 -17.00 20.82
C ARG A 96 -14.15 -16.74 21.18
N SER A 97 -14.82 -15.80 20.50
CA SER A 97 -16.22 -15.48 20.79
C SER A 97 -17.22 -16.43 20.12
N GLN A 98 -16.89 -16.97 18.94
CA GLN A 98 -17.82 -17.79 18.16
C GLN A 98 -17.96 -19.20 18.75
N ARG A 99 -16.84 -19.82 19.16
CA ARG A 99 -16.85 -21.14 19.83
C ARG A 99 -17.59 -21.14 21.18
N SER A 100 -17.69 -19.99 21.85
CA SER A 100 -18.45 -19.87 23.10
C SER A 100 -19.96 -19.82 22.86
N ASN A 101 -20.41 -19.31 21.70
CA ASN A 101 -21.82 -19.19 21.37
C ASN A 101 -22.39 -20.49 20.81
N ASP A 102 -21.55 -21.29 20.14
CA ASP A 102 -21.90 -22.63 19.63
C ASP A 102 -22.00 -23.71 20.72
N GLN A 103 -21.65 -23.40 21.99
CA GLN A 103 -21.80 -24.33 23.13
C GLN A 103 -23.00 -24.02 24.04
N LEU A 104 -23.76 -22.95 23.77
CA LEU A 104 -24.98 -22.60 24.53
C LEU A 104 -26.29 -22.89 23.78
N CYS A 105 -26.23 -23.41 22.55
CA CYS A 105 -27.35 -24.00 21.82
C CYS A 105 -27.15 -25.52 21.72
#